data_AF-A0AAJ1STJ4-F1
#
_entry.id   AF-A0AAJ1STJ4-F1
#
_cell.length_a   1.000
_cell.length_b   1.000
_cell.length_c   1.000
_cell.angle_alpha   90.00
_cell.angle_beta   90.00
_cell.angle_gamma   90.00
#
_symmetry.space_group_name_H-M   'P 1'
#
loop_
_entity.id
_entity.type
_entity.pdbx_description
1 polymer ?
#
loop_
_entity_poly.entity_id
_entity_poly.type
_entity_poly.pdbx_seq_one_letter_code
_entity_poly.pdbx_strand_id
1 'polypeptide(L)'
;MNADWTGGPDKLLEADQQRKDVARRFRNTQVPMIKLWTYYYGLGGDADEMSLDAYLNEALHLPAAQVGLIATAMRELSEGED
;
A
#
# COMPACT_ATOMS: atom_id res chain seq x y z
N MET A 1 21.45 -13.64 -27.22
CA MET A 1 21.25 -13.22 -25.82
C MET A 1 20.26 -12.06 -25.86
N ASN A 2 18.97 -12.30 -25.62
CA ASN A 2 17.95 -11.26 -25.65
C ASN A 2 17.46 -11.05 -24.23
N ALA A 3 17.50 -9.79 -23.79
CA ALA A 3 17.29 -9.40 -22.42
C ALA A 3 15.83 -9.57 -22.02
N ASP A 4 15.66 -10.34 -20.93
CA ASP A 4 14.48 -10.38 -20.08
C ASP A 4 14.28 -8.98 -19.45
N TRP A 5 13.39 -8.17 -20.02
CA TRP A 5 12.98 -6.87 -19.47
C TRP A 5 11.48 -6.89 -19.15
N THR A 6 11.20 -7.42 -17.96
CA THR A 6 10.47 -6.76 -16.86
C THR A 6 9.24 -5.89 -17.19
N GLY A 7 8.06 -6.39 -16.82
CA GLY A 7 6.90 -5.59 -16.39
C GLY A 7 6.17 -4.80 -17.48
N GLY A 8 5.23 -5.46 -18.18
CA GLY A 8 4.36 -4.80 -19.16
C GLY A 8 3.48 -3.69 -18.56
N PRO A 9 2.92 -2.79 -19.41
CA PRO A 9 2.11 -1.63 -18.99
C PRO A 9 0.90 -1.99 -18.10
N ASP A 10 0.45 -3.24 -18.20
CA ASP A 10 -0.60 -3.84 -17.37
C ASP A 10 -0.26 -3.78 -15.87
N LYS A 11 0.97 -4.13 -15.49
CA LYS A 11 1.41 -4.17 -14.08
C LYS A 11 1.45 -2.78 -13.44
N LEU A 12 1.72 -1.75 -14.23
CA LEU A 12 1.72 -0.36 -13.77
C LEU A 12 0.28 0.17 -13.58
N LEU A 13 -0.64 -0.21 -14.47
CA LEU A 13 -2.05 0.18 -14.37
C LEU A 13 -2.73 -0.51 -13.18
N GLU A 14 -2.45 -1.81 -12.97
CA GLU A 14 -2.90 -2.57 -11.80
C GLU A 14 -2.43 -1.90 -10.49
N ALA A 15 -1.16 -1.46 -10.43
CA ALA A 15 -0.60 -0.79 -9.26
C ALA A 15 -1.27 0.57 -8.98
N ASP A 16 -1.59 1.36 -10.01
CA ASP A 16 -2.29 2.65 -9.86
C ASP A 16 -3.74 2.47 -9.38
N GLN A 17 -4.47 1.49 -9.94
CA GLN A 17 -5.82 1.16 -9.48
C GLN A 17 -5.82 0.64 -8.05
N GLN A 18 -4.88 -0.23 -7.70
CA GLN A 18 -4.75 -0.76 -6.36
C GLN A 18 -4.45 0.35 -5.35
N ARG A 19 -3.62 1.33 -5.72
CA ARG A 19 -3.35 2.54 -4.92
C ARG A 19 -4.59 3.37 -4.65
N LYS A 20 -5.40 3.64 -5.68
CA LYS A 20 -6.63 4.43 -5.53
C LYS A 20 -7.66 3.72 -4.65
N ASP A 21 -7.77 2.41 -4.77
CA ASP A 21 -8.67 1.60 -3.94
C ASP A 21 -8.23 1.62 -2.46
N VAL A 22 -6.93 1.42 -2.23
CA VAL A 22 -6.26 1.53 -0.92
C VAL A 22 -6.50 2.90 -0.27
N ALA A 23 -6.19 3.99 -0.98
CA ALA A 23 -6.34 5.34 -0.44
C ALA A 23 -7.81 5.70 -0.14
N ARG A 24 -8.74 5.17 -0.93
CA ARG A 24 -10.18 5.34 -0.72
C ARG A 24 -10.67 4.55 0.49
N ARG A 25 -10.22 3.31 0.67
CA ARG A 25 -10.53 2.49 1.85
C ARG A 25 -9.98 3.13 3.13
N PHE A 26 -8.73 3.58 3.12
CA PHE A 26 -8.14 4.28 4.27
C PHE A 26 -8.99 5.46 4.75
N ARG A 27 -9.47 6.29 3.81
CA ARG A 27 -10.36 7.42 4.11
C ARG A 27 -11.72 6.99 4.68
N ASN A 28 -12.18 5.78 4.38
CA ASN A 28 -13.47 5.26 4.83
C ASN A 28 -13.39 4.56 6.19
N THR A 29 -12.32 3.81 6.46
CA THR A 29 -12.18 3.03 7.70
C THR A 29 -11.71 3.85 8.91
N GLN A 30 -11.32 5.13 8.75
CA GLN A 30 -10.79 6.00 9.82
C GLN A 30 -9.66 5.37 10.67
N VAL A 31 -8.93 4.38 10.13
CA VAL A 31 -7.84 3.72 10.84
C VAL A 31 -6.75 4.75 11.15
N PRO A 32 -6.29 4.86 12.41
CA PRO A 32 -5.25 5.82 12.74
C PRO A 32 -3.95 5.44 12.03
N MET A 33 -3.28 6.44 11.41
CA MET A 33 -2.05 6.26 10.63
C MET A 33 -1.00 5.43 11.38
N ILE A 34 -0.76 5.75 12.64
CA ILE A 34 0.20 5.06 13.49
C ILE A 34 -0.12 3.56 13.66
N LYS A 35 -1.41 3.16 13.74
CA LYS A 35 -1.80 1.74 13.80
C LYS A 35 -1.51 1.05 12.48
N LEU A 36 -1.88 1.67 11.36
CA LEU A 36 -1.62 1.11 10.04
C LEU A 36 -0.13 0.92 9.81
N TRP A 37 0.67 1.96 10.09
CA TRP A 37 2.12 1.90 9.97
C TRP A 37 2.73 0.82 10.86
N THR A 38 2.33 0.75 12.14
CA THR A 38 2.84 -0.27 13.07
C THR A 38 2.54 -1.69 12.58
N TYR A 39 1.32 -1.93 12.10
CA TYR A 39 0.93 -3.25 11.60
C TYR A 39 1.68 -3.61 10.31
N TYR A 40 1.75 -2.67 9.37
CA TYR A 40 2.53 -2.80 8.14
C TYR A 40 4.01 -3.09 8.42
N TYR A 41 4.62 -2.38 9.37
CA TYR A 41 6.01 -2.60 9.78
C TYR A 41 6.19 -4.01 10.38
N GLY A 42 5.23 -4.47 11.18
CA GLY A 42 5.19 -5.83 11.71
C GLY A 42 5.09 -6.93 10.64
N LEU A 43 4.53 -6.63 9.46
CA LEU A 43 4.48 -7.54 8.31
C LEU A 43 5.79 -7.58 7.50
N GLY A 44 6.81 -6.80 7.89
CA GLY A 44 8.07 -6.65 7.15
C GLY A 44 8.09 -5.42 6.23
N GLY A 45 7.24 -4.44 6.49
CA GLY A 45 7.29 -3.13 5.84
C GLY A 45 8.59 -2.39 6.15
N ASP A 46 9.15 -1.73 5.14
CA ASP A 46 10.41 -0.97 5.24
C ASP A 46 10.20 0.55 5.05
N ALA A 47 8.98 0.97 4.69
CA ALA A 47 8.66 2.37 4.54
C ALA A 47 8.45 3.04 5.92
N ASP A 48 9.04 4.21 6.07
CA ASP A 48 8.81 5.07 7.24
C ASP A 48 7.39 5.65 7.23
N GLU A 49 6.92 6.13 8.39
CA GLU A 49 5.55 6.63 8.56
C GLU A 49 5.23 7.74 7.55
N MET A 50 6.17 8.66 7.34
CA MET A 50 6.00 9.78 6.41
C MET A 50 5.90 9.33 4.95
N SER A 51 6.58 8.25 4.57
CA SER A 51 6.49 7.69 3.22
C SER A 51 5.14 7.01 3.00
N LEU A 52 4.61 6.36 4.03
CA LEU A 52 3.29 5.75 4.01
C LEU A 52 2.18 6.80 3.93
N ASP A 53 2.29 7.88 4.71
CA ASP A 53 1.39 9.03 4.63
C ASP A 53 1.40 9.65 3.22
N ALA A 54 2.57 9.92 2.66
CA ALA A 54 2.68 10.47 1.31
C ALA A 54 2.10 9.54 0.25
N TYR A 55 2.22 8.21 0.44
CA TYR A 55 1.60 7.23 -0.45
C TYR A 55 0.07 7.28 -0.40
N LEU A 56 -0.51 7.33 0.80
CA LEU A 56 -1.96 7.39 1.03
C LEU A 56 -2.56 8.72 0.57
N ASN A 57 -1.80 9.81 0.66
CA ASN A 57 -2.16 11.14 0.13
C ASN A 57 -1.92 11.28 -1.38
N GLU A 58 -1.62 10.18 -2.08
CA GLU A 58 -1.36 10.17 -3.51
C GLU A 58 -0.12 11.02 -3.94
N ALA A 59 0.71 11.46 -2.99
CA ALA A 59 1.88 12.30 -3.20
C ALA A 59 3.18 11.51 -3.52
N LEU A 60 3.25 10.22 -3.16
CA LEU A 60 4.42 9.37 -3.39
C LEU A 60 4.05 7.97 -3.90
N HIS A 61 4.87 7.40 -4.79
CA HIS A 61 4.74 6.01 -5.23
C HIS A 61 5.65 5.09 -4.43
N LEU A 62 5.05 4.03 -3.86
CA LEU A 62 5.79 2.95 -3.20
C LEU A 62 5.93 1.75 -4.16
N PRO A 63 6.98 0.93 -3.97
CA PRO A 63 7.14 -0.29 -4.75
C PRO A 63 5.98 -1.26 -4.51
N ALA A 64 5.62 -2.04 -5.53
CA ALA A 64 4.47 -2.95 -5.50
C ALA A 64 4.47 -3.93 -4.31
N ALA A 65 5.66 -4.37 -3.88
CA ALA A 65 5.81 -5.22 -2.69
C ALA A 65 5.30 -4.51 -1.42
N GLN A 66 5.66 -3.24 -1.24
CA GLN A 66 5.22 -2.43 -0.09
C GLN A 66 3.72 -2.11 -0.18
N VAL A 67 3.23 -1.80 -1.39
CA VAL A 67 1.81 -1.60 -1.64
C VAL A 67 0.98 -2.83 -1.29
N GLY A 68 1.47 -4.03 -1.63
CA GLY A 68 0.84 -5.29 -1.24
C GLY A 68 0.72 -5.44 0.27
N LEU A 69 1.80 -5.16 1.01
CA LEU A 69 1.80 -5.22 2.48
C LEU A 69 0.84 -4.19 3.11
N ILE A 70 0.78 -2.97 2.58
CA ILE A 70 -0.14 -1.92 3.05
C ILE A 70 -1.60 -2.33 2.81
N ALA A 71 -1.89 -2.92 1.65
CA ALA A 71 -3.22 -3.43 1.34
C ALA A 71 -3.64 -4.56 2.28
N THR A 72 -2.72 -5.50 2.59
CA THR A 72 -2.95 -6.55 3.58
C THR A 72 -3.19 -5.96 4.96
N ALA A 73 -2.33 -5.06 5.44
CA ALA A 73 -2.48 -4.42 6.74
C ALA A 73 -3.83 -3.70 6.88
N MET A 74 -4.24 -2.92 5.87
CA MET A 74 -5.55 -2.26 5.90
C MET A 74 -6.72 -3.22 5.89
N ARG A 75 -6.63 -4.31 5.12
CA ARG A 75 -7.67 -5.34 5.09
C ARG A 75 -7.85 -5.95 6.48
N GLU A 76 -6.77 -6.44 7.08
CA GLU A 76 -6.81 -7.05 8.41
C GLU A 76 -7.29 -6.07 9.49
N LEU A 77 -6.85 -4.80 9.43
CA LEU A 77 -7.29 -3.76 10.37
C LEU A 77 -8.76 -3.35 10.18
N SER A 78 -9.32 -3.51 8.98
CA SER A 78 -10.74 -3.23 8.70
C SER A 78 -11.64 -4.42 9.02
N GLU A 79 -11.14 -5.65 8.87
CA GLU A 79 -11.87 -6.89 9.19
C GLU A 79 -11.81 -7.24 10.70
N GLY A 80 -10.88 -6.66 11.46
CA GLY A 80 -10.73 -6.88 12.90
C GLY A 80 -11.65 -6.08 13.83
N GLU A 81 -12.65 -5.36 13.31
CA GLU A 81 -13.68 -4.62 14.10
C GLU A 81 -15.05 -5.34 14.08
N ASP A 82 -15.08 -6.63 14.41
CA ASP A 82 -16.30 -7.41 14.67
C ASP A 82 -16.45 -7.76 16.16
#